data_AF-A0A9D5LV41-F1
#
_entry.id   AF-A0A9D5LV41-F1
#
_cell.length_a   1.000
_cell.length_b   1.000
_cell.length_c   1.000
_cell.angle_alpha   90.00
_cell.angle_beta   90.00
_cell.angle_gamma   90.00
#
_symmetry.space_group_name_H-M   'P 1'
#
loop_
_entity.id
_entity.type
_entity.pdbx_description
1 polymer ?
#
loop_
_entity_poly.entity_id
_entity_poly.type
_entity_poly.pdbx_seq_one_letter_code
_entity_poly.pdbx_strand_id
1 'polypeptide(L)'
;MIRLYHGSNVTIEQIDLARCKRGRDFGQGFYLNANPDQAMAVRTTRFLGEGTPTISCFEFDEDDAVRNGLNIKIFSGYSEEWANFVVKNRKNNSDVPTHSYDIVIGPIADDTVGVQIRRFTMGYLSASALVEELRFRGDNAIQYFLGTPKAIGLLKRIEL
;
A
#
# COMPACT_ATOMS: atom_id res chain seq x y z
N MET A 1 -12.35 14.81 4.26
CA MET A 1 -10.93 14.81 4.65
C MET A 1 -10.64 13.63 5.56
N ILE A 2 -9.65 12.81 5.21
CA ILE A 2 -9.19 11.65 5.99
C ILE A 2 -7.74 11.92 6.40
N ARG A 3 -7.35 11.51 7.61
CA ARG A 3 -5.96 11.54 8.06
C ARG A 3 -5.28 10.22 7.72
N LEU A 4 -4.12 10.33 7.09
CA LEU A 4 -3.34 9.21 6.57
C LEU A 4 -1.90 9.30 7.06
N TYR A 5 -1.34 8.15 7.42
CA TYR A 5 -0.06 8.04 8.09
C TYR A 5 0.92 7.18 7.30
N HIS A 6 2.13 7.67 7.12
CA HIS A 6 3.25 6.94 6.52
C HIS A 6 4.37 6.80 7.54
N GLY A 7 4.86 5.58 7.75
CA GLY A 7 5.98 5.33 8.63
C GLY A 7 7.25 5.02 7.85
N SER A 8 8.33 5.69 8.26
CA SER A 8 9.64 5.60 7.64
C SER A 8 10.71 5.62 8.74
N ASN A 9 11.98 5.40 8.38
CA ASN A 9 13.12 5.55 9.29
C ASN A 9 13.76 6.94 9.24
N VAL A 10 13.19 7.87 8.46
CA VAL A 10 13.66 9.24 8.28
C VAL A 10 12.49 10.21 8.10
N THR A 11 12.74 11.50 8.28
CA THR A 11 11.80 12.54 7.85
C THR A 11 11.75 12.61 6.32
N ILE A 12 10.54 12.60 5.76
CA ILE A 12 10.31 12.76 4.33
C ILE A 12 9.85 14.20 4.07
N GLU A 13 10.73 15.02 3.52
CA GLU A 13 10.40 16.39 3.10
C GLU A 13 9.59 16.39 1.80
N GLN A 14 10.04 15.60 0.82
CA GLN A 14 9.38 15.42 -0.46
C GLN A 14 9.24 13.92 -0.77
N ILE A 15 8.04 13.53 -1.20
CA ILE A 15 7.77 12.14 -1.59
C ILE A 15 8.36 11.88 -2.98
N ASP A 16 9.31 10.96 -3.05
CA ASP A 16 9.93 10.49 -4.28
C ASP A 16 9.54 9.03 -4.56
N LEU A 17 8.68 8.84 -5.57
CA LEU A 17 8.18 7.52 -5.97
C LEU A 17 9.27 6.59 -6.49
N ALA A 18 10.38 7.12 -7.02
CA ALA A 18 11.50 6.30 -7.49
C ALA A 18 12.20 5.57 -6.33
N ARG A 19 12.13 6.12 -5.12
CA ARG A 19 12.67 5.53 -3.89
C ARG A 19 11.72 4.53 -3.23
N CYS A 20 10.47 4.45 -3.67
CA CYS A 20 9.50 3.50 -3.12
C CYS A 20 9.87 2.05 -3.47
N LYS A 21 9.60 1.12 -2.55
CA LYS A 21 9.91 -0.30 -2.75
C LYS A 21 9.00 -0.92 -3.80
N ARG A 22 9.59 -1.74 -4.68
CA ARG A 22 8.87 -2.64 -5.61
C ARG A 22 8.32 -3.87 -4.88
N GLY A 23 7.48 -4.65 -5.58
CA GLY A 23 6.97 -5.92 -5.07
C GLY A 23 6.13 -5.77 -3.80
N ARG A 24 5.37 -4.66 -3.69
CA ARG A 24 4.35 -4.43 -2.66
C ARG A 24 2.96 -4.78 -3.21
N ASP A 25 1.95 -4.82 -2.35
CA ASP A 25 0.61 -5.34 -2.66
C ASP A 25 -0.04 -4.66 -3.87
N PHE A 26 0.10 -3.35 -4.00
CA PHE A 26 -0.47 -2.54 -5.07
C PHE A 26 0.61 -1.94 -5.99
N GLY A 27 1.82 -2.52 -6.00
CA GLY A 27 2.93 -2.07 -6.84
C GLY A 27 3.85 -1.04 -6.17
N GLN A 28 4.75 -0.44 -6.96
CA GLN A 28 5.71 0.57 -6.48
C GLN A 28 5.04 1.93 -6.32
N GLY A 29 4.98 2.44 -5.10
CA GLY A 29 4.39 3.74 -4.81
C GLY A 29 4.38 4.06 -3.32
N PHE A 30 3.73 5.18 -2.98
CA PHE A 30 3.67 5.66 -1.61
C PHE A 30 2.48 5.06 -0.88
N TYR A 31 2.74 4.43 0.27
CA TYR A 31 1.74 3.71 1.06
C TYR A 31 1.42 4.46 2.34
N LEU A 32 0.13 4.55 2.63
CA LEU A 32 -0.44 5.26 3.76
C LEU A 32 -1.49 4.39 4.44
N ASN A 33 -1.69 4.59 5.75
CA ASN A 33 -2.73 3.91 6.53
C ASN A 33 -3.58 4.93 7.28
N ALA A 34 -4.84 4.62 7.53
CA ALA A 34 -5.71 5.45 8.38
C ALA A 34 -5.38 5.31 9.88
N ASN A 35 -4.70 4.22 10.27
CA ASN A 35 -4.24 3.99 11.64
C ASN A 35 -2.72 4.26 11.74
N PRO A 36 -2.26 5.18 12.60
CA PRO A 36 -0.84 5.45 12.79
C PRO A 36 -0.03 4.24 13.28
N ASP A 37 -0.64 3.34 14.05
CA ASP A 37 0.04 2.13 14.55
C ASP A 37 0.44 1.17 13.42
N GLN A 38 -0.28 1.23 12.29
CA GLN A 38 -0.01 0.46 11.09
C GLN A 38 0.96 1.15 10.13
N ALA A 39 1.50 2.33 10.47
CA ALA A 39 2.45 3.04 9.63
C ALA A 39 3.83 2.34 9.55
N MET A 40 4.11 1.36 10.43
CA MET A 40 5.30 0.49 10.40
C MET A 40 6.66 1.19 10.54
N ALA A 41 6.71 2.42 11.09
CA ALA A 41 7.95 3.17 11.28
C ALA A 41 9.00 2.39 12.09
N VAL A 42 8.62 1.88 13.27
CA VAL A 42 9.53 1.14 14.18
C VAL A 42 10.08 -0.11 13.51
N ARG A 43 9.21 -0.90 12.85
CA ARG A 43 9.63 -2.11 12.13
C ARG A 43 10.56 -1.79 10.97
N THR A 44 10.28 -0.71 10.24
CA THR A 44 11.12 -0.25 9.11
C THR A 44 12.52 0.15 9.57
N THR A 45 12.62 0.98 10.62
CA THR A 45 13.91 1.37 11.21
C THR A 45 14.68 0.16 11.73
N ARG A 46 14.02 -0.75 12.46
CA ARG A 46 14.65 -1.95 12.99
C ARG A 46 15.21 -2.85 11.88
N PHE A 47 14.47 -3.01 10.78
CA PHE A 47 14.92 -3.83 9.65
C PHE A 47 16.11 -3.21 8.92
N LEU A 48 16.12 -1.89 8.75
CA LEU A 48 17.22 -1.17 8.09
C LEU A 48 18.46 -1.04 8.99
N GLY A 49 18.28 -1.06 10.31
CA GLY A 49 19.38 -0.91 11.28
C GLY A 49 19.89 0.53 11.40
N GLU A 50 19.22 1.50 10.79
CA GLU A 50 19.63 2.90 10.75
C GLU A 50 18.42 3.86 10.73
N GLY A 51 18.68 5.12 11.08
CA GLY A 51 17.67 6.18 11.14
C GLY A 51 16.87 6.17 12.46
N THR A 52 15.73 6.85 12.47
CA THR A 52 14.82 6.97 13.62
C THR A 52 13.38 6.72 13.18
N PRO A 53 12.59 5.93 13.92
CA PRO A 53 11.19 5.71 13.58
C PRO A 53 10.45 7.05 13.47
N THR A 54 9.94 7.35 12.28
CA THR A 54 9.30 8.62 11.97
C THR A 54 7.95 8.35 11.31
N ILE A 55 6.90 8.98 11.83
CA ILE A 55 5.56 8.95 11.25
C ILE A 55 5.28 10.32 10.64
N SER A 56 4.93 10.35 9.36
CA SER A 56 4.41 11.53 8.68
C SER A 56 2.89 11.42 8.57
N CYS A 57 2.19 12.54 8.79
CA CYS A 57 0.74 12.63 8.71
C CYS A 57 0.32 13.53 7.55
N PHE A 58 -0.74 13.13 6.86
CA PHE A 58 -1.28 13.82 5.71
C PHE A 58 -2.80 13.88 5.78
N GLU A 59 -3.38 14.97 5.31
CA GLU A 59 -4.79 15.02 4.95
C GLU A 59 -4.96 14.64 3.48
N PHE A 60 -6.01 13.87 3.22
CA PHE A 60 -6.40 13.43 1.89
C PHE A 60 -7.92 13.61 1.70
N ASP A 61 -8.31 14.06 0.50
CA ASP A 61 -9.70 14.24 0.10
C ASP A 61 -10.02 13.37 -1.12
N GLU A 62 -10.79 12.31 -0.92
CA GLU A 62 -11.22 11.42 -1.99
C GLU A 62 -12.08 12.14 -3.03
N ASP A 63 -12.96 13.05 -2.60
CA ASP A 63 -13.80 13.82 -3.52
C ASP A 63 -12.95 14.75 -4.39
N ASP A 64 -11.87 15.30 -3.84
CA ASP A 64 -10.92 16.09 -4.61
C ASP A 64 -10.16 15.24 -5.63
N ALA A 65 -9.78 14.01 -5.26
CA ALA A 65 -9.15 13.08 -6.19
C ALA A 65 -10.08 12.74 -7.37
N VAL A 66 -11.38 12.53 -7.10
CA VAL A 66 -12.38 12.29 -8.15
C VAL A 66 -12.58 13.55 -9.02
N ARG A 67 -12.72 14.74 -8.42
CA ARG A 67 -12.86 16.01 -9.17
C ARG A 67 -11.65 16.30 -10.06
N ASN A 68 -10.45 15.94 -9.62
CA ASN A 68 -9.22 16.06 -10.40
C ASN A 68 -9.08 14.96 -11.47
N GLY A 69 -10.02 14.02 -11.56
CA GLY A 69 -10.02 12.95 -12.57
C GLY A 69 -8.89 11.96 -12.39
N LEU A 70 -8.60 11.55 -11.15
CA LEU A 70 -7.67 10.45 -10.89
C LEU A 70 -8.32 9.11 -11.17
N ASN A 71 -7.54 8.16 -11.66
CA ASN A 71 -7.98 6.78 -11.85
C ASN A 71 -7.84 6.02 -10.52
N ILE A 72 -8.96 5.83 -9.82
CA ILE A 72 -9.00 5.24 -8.47
C ILE A 72 -9.59 3.83 -8.53
N LYS A 73 -8.86 2.85 -7.99
CA LYS A 73 -9.38 1.49 -7.75
C LYS A 73 -9.66 1.29 -6.28
N ILE A 74 -10.90 0.94 -5.95
CA ILE A 74 -11.31 0.62 -4.58
C ILE A 74 -11.65 -0.87 -4.49
N PHE A 75 -11.05 -1.55 -3.53
CA PHE A 75 -11.43 -2.88 -3.09
C PHE A 75 -12.21 -2.76 -1.79
N SER A 76 -13.50 -3.08 -1.81
CA SER A 76 -14.38 -3.02 -0.63
C SER A 76 -14.03 -4.04 0.46
N GLY A 77 -13.22 -5.04 0.12
CA GLY A 77 -12.77 -6.06 1.05
C GLY A 77 -11.93 -7.12 0.36
N TYR A 78 -11.70 -8.21 1.09
CA TYR A 78 -10.95 -9.36 0.61
C TYR A 78 -11.79 -10.12 -0.42
N SER A 79 -11.29 -10.21 -1.65
CA SER A 79 -11.93 -10.89 -2.76
C SER A 79 -10.88 -11.57 -3.65
N GLU A 80 -11.31 -12.49 -4.50
CA GLU A 80 -10.39 -13.12 -5.46
C GLU A 80 -9.80 -12.09 -6.44
N GLU A 81 -10.56 -11.05 -6.81
CA GLU A 81 -10.06 -9.94 -7.62
C GLU A 81 -8.91 -9.21 -6.91
N TRP A 82 -9.09 -8.88 -5.62
CA TRP A 82 -8.06 -8.27 -4.80
C TRP A 82 -6.83 -9.17 -4.66
N ALA A 83 -7.01 -10.46 -4.36
CA ALA A 83 -5.90 -11.40 -4.19
C ALA A 83 -5.11 -11.57 -5.50
N ASN A 84 -5.79 -11.66 -6.64
CA ASN A 84 -5.14 -11.70 -7.95
C ASN A 84 -4.39 -10.40 -8.26
N PHE A 85 -4.93 -9.25 -7.87
CA PHE A 85 -4.25 -7.95 -8.01
C PHE A 85 -2.96 -7.89 -7.17
N VAL A 86 -3.01 -8.38 -5.93
CA VAL A 86 -1.83 -8.51 -5.05
C VAL A 86 -0.79 -9.44 -5.68
N VAL A 87 -1.21 -10.63 -6.14
CA VAL A 87 -0.32 -11.59 -6.81
C VAL A 87 0.37 -10.96 -8.03
N LYS A 88 -0.40 -10.26 -8.87
CA LYS A 88 0.12 -9.60 -10.08
C LYS A 88 1.21 -8.59 -9.74
N ASN A 89 0.98 -7.73 -8.75
CA ASN A 89 1.93 -6.70 -8.35
C ASN A 89 3.16 -7.26 -7.61
N ARG A 90 2.97 -8.20 -6.70
CA ARG A 90 4.06 -8.84 -5.94
C ARG A 90 5.01 -9.63 -6.84
N LYS A 91 4.52 -10.18 -7.96
CA LYS A 91 5.32 -10.90 -8.96
C LYS A 91 5.98 -9.99 -10.00
N ASN A 92 5.66 -8.69 -10.02
CA ASN A 92 6.22 -7.77 -10.98
C ASN A 92 7.66 -7.40 -10.61
N ASN A 93 8.61 -7.91 -11.39
CA ASN A 93 10.03 -7.60 -11.27
C ASN A 93 10.51 -6.59 -12.34
N SER A 94 9.60 -6.04 -13.15
CA SER A 94 9.95 -5.05 -14.18
C SER A 94 9.87 -3.61 -13.65
N ASP A 95 10.40 -2.66 -14.42
CA ASP A 95 10.27 -1.23 -14.16
C ASP A 95 8.89 -0.67 -14.56
N VAL A 96 8.03 -1.48 -15.19
CA VAL A 96 6.72 -1.05 -15.68
C VAL A 96 5.64 -1.45 -14.67
N PRO A 97 4.81 -0.50 -14.18
CA PRO A 97 3.68 -0.82 -13.31
C PRO A 97 2.69 -1.81 -13.95
N THR A 98 2.04 -2.64 -13.14
CA THR A 98 1.10 -3.66 -13.67
C THR A 98 -0.28 -3.11 -14.01
N HIS A 99 -0.55 -1.85 -13.66
CA HIS A 99 -1.81 -1.15 -13.83
C HIS A 99 -1.58 0.36 -13.98
N SER A 100 -2.62 1.07 -14.39
CA SER A 100 -2.64 2.53 -14.61
C SER A 100 -3.38 3.32 -13.52
N TYR A 101 -3.77 2.68 -12.41
CA TYR A 101 -4.42 3.37 -11.29
C TYR A 101 -3.45 4.36 -10.62
N ASP A 102 -3.91 5.59 -10.45
CA ASP A 102 -3.22 6.63 -9.67
C ASP A 102 -3.28 6.32 -8.18
N ILE A 103 -4.43 5.82 -7.74
CA ILE A 103 -4.73 5.49 -6.35
C ILE A 103 -5.36 4.10 -6.28
N VAL A 104 -4.90 3.29 -5.31
CA VAL A 104 -5.55 2.03 -4.96
C VAL A 104 -5.86 2.05 -3.46
N ILE A 105 -7.13 1.86 -3.12
CA ILE A 105 -7.61 1.79 -1.74
C ILE A 105 -8.11 0.37 -1.52
N GLY A 106 -7.61 -0.31 -0.51
CA GLY A 106 -8.02 -1.68 -0.27
C GLY A 106 -7.38 -2.31 0.95
N PRO A 107 -7.71 -3.58 1.22
CA PRO A 107 -7.23 -4.23 2.41
C PRO A 107 -5.72 -4.50 2.40
N ILE A 108 -5.16 -4.58 3.60
CA ILE A 108 -3.78 -4.99 3.88
C ILE A 108 -3.68 -6.51 3.79
N ALA A 109 -2.63 -7.01 3.16
CA ALA A 109 -2.32 -8.43 3.17
C ALA A 109 -1.52 -8.81 4.44
N ASP A 110 -1.76 -10.00 4.98
CA ASP A 110 -1.02 -10.54 6.11
C ASP A 110 0.49 -10.71 5.80
N ASP A 111 1.34 -10.67 6.82
CA ASP A 111 2.80 -10.62 6.70
C ASP A 111 3.44 -11.81 5.94
N THR A 112 2.69 -12.90 5.71
CA THR A 112 3.15 -14.13 5.06
C THR A 112 2.92 -14.20 3.54
N VAL A 113 2.64 -13.06 2.89
CA VAL A 113 2.29 -12.96 1.46
C VAL A 113 3.15 -13.83 0.52
N GLY A 114 4.48 -13.81 0.67
CA GLY A 114 5.38 -14.47 -0.27
C GLY A 114 5.19 -16.00 -0.37
N VAL A 115 4.96 -16.67 0.77
CA VAL A 115 4.75 -18.12 0.80
C VAL A 115 3.42 -18.50 0.15
N GLN A 116 2.37 -17.74 0.44
CA GLN A 116 1.02 -18.02 -0.06
C GLN A 116 0.92 -17.78 -1.57
N ILE A 117 1.54 -16.70 -2.07
CA ILE A 117 1.64 -16.45 -3.52
C ILE A 117 2.37 -17.58 -4.24
N ARG A 118 3.45 -18.12 -3.65
CA ARG A 118 4.19 -19.25 -4.25
C ARG A 118 3.32 -20.49 -4.32
N ARG A 119 2.63 -20.85 -3.23
CA ARG A 119 1.72 -22.03 -3.19
C ARG A 119 0.58 -21.90 -4.19
N PHE A 120 -0.02 -20.72 -4.30
CA PHE A 120 -1.05 -20.41 -5.30
C PHE A 120 -0.51 -20.55 -6.73
N THR A 121 0.65 -19.95 -7.03
CA THR A 121 1.26 -20.02 -8.37
C THR A 121 1.63 -21.47 -8.77
N MET A 122 1.97 -22.33 -7.81
CA MET A 122 2.27 -23.75 -8.04
C MET A 122 1.01 -24.63 -8.12
N GLY A 123 -0.20 -24.07 -7.97
CA GLY A 123 -1.46 -24.81 -8.01
C GLY A 123 -1.79 -25.57 -6.72
N TYR A 124 -1.05 -25.35 -5.62
CA TYR A 124 -1.35 -25.97 -4.32
C TYR A 124 -2.42 -25.24 -3.51
N LEU A 125 -2.90 -24.11 -4.03
CA LEU A 125 -3.87 -23.26 -3.35
C LEU A 125 -4.92 -22.78 -4.37
N SER A 126 -6.20 -22.82 -4.00
CA SER A 126 -7.26 -22.17 -4.79
C SER A 126 -7.23 -20.66 -4.61
N ALA A 127 -7.89 -19.91 -5.49
CA ALA A 127 -8.05 -18.46 -5.33
C ALA A 127 -8.81 -18.11 -4.04
N SER A 128 -9.90 -18.82 -3.74
CA SER A 128 -10.65 -18.66 -2.49
C SER A 128 -9.81 -18.90 -1.23
N ALA A 129 -8.95 -19.92 -1.23
CA ALA A 129 -8.04 -20.17 -0.12
C ALA A 129 -6.95 -19.08 -0.01
N LEU A 130 -6.51 -18.52 -1.15
CA LEU A 130 -5.52 -17.42 -1.14
C LEU A 130 -6.10 -16.19 -0.47
N VAL A 131 -7.36 -15.86 -0.75
CA VAL A 131 -8.04 -14.73 -0.11
C VAL A 131 -8.01 -14.87 1.40
N GLU A 132 -8.31 -16.06 1.92
CA GLU A 132 -8.32 -16.30 3.37
C GLU A 132 -6.93 -16.35 3.99
N GLU A 133 -5.92 -16.89 3.29
CA GLU A 133 -4.54 -16.89 3.78
C GLU A 133 -3.87 -15.51 3.74
N LEU A 134 -4.25 -14.64 2.81
CA LEU A 134 -3.76 -13.27 2.74
C LEU A 134 -4.52 -12.31 3.67
N ARG A 135 -5.66 -12.73 4.23
CA ARG A 135 -6.51 -11.87 5.05
C ARG A 135 -5.80 -11.43 6.33
N PHE A 136 -5.54 -10.14 6.46
CA PHE A 136 -5.07 -9.58 7.73
C PHE A 136 -6.21 -9.60 8.77
N ARG A 137 -5.91 -10.13 9.97
CA ARG A 137 -6.90 -10.36 11.03
C ARG A 137 -6.94 -9.28 12.12
N GLY A 138 -6.24 -8.17 11.94
CA GLY A 138 -6.29 -7.02 12.84
C GLY A 138 -7.33 -5.97 12.42
N ASP A 139 -7.58 -5.00 13.31
CA ASP A 139 -8.48 -3.88 13.06
C ASP A 139 -7.91 -2.88 12.03
N ASN A 140 -8.78 -2.06 11.44
CA ASN A 140 -8.42 -0.98 10.51
C ASN A 140 -7.57 -1.46 9.32
N ALA A 141 -7.95 -2.56 8.68
CA ALA A 141 -7.14 -3.24 7.68
C ALA A 141 -7.06 -2.56 6.30
N ILE A 142 -7.20 -1.23 6.16
CA ILE A 142 -7.21 -0.53 4.86
C ILE A 142 -5.94 0.29 4.66
N GLN A 143 -5.31 0.11 3.51
CA GLN A 143 -4.16 0.89 3.03
C GLN A 143 -4.51 1.68 1.77
N TYR A 144 -3.81 2.80 1.62
CA TYR A 144 -3.90 3.71 0.48
C TYR A 144 -2.56 3.69 -0.24
N PHE A 145 -2.59 3.30 -1.50
CA PHE A 145 -1.47 3.40 -2.43
C PHE A 145 -1.65 4.62 -3.32
N LEU A 146 -0.60 5.43 -3.45
CA LEU A 146 -0.51 6.52 -4.41
C LEU A 146 0.68 6.27 -5.34
N GLY A 147 0.38 6.05 -6.62
CA GLY A 147 1.34 5.57 -7.62
C GLY A 147 1.88 6.62 -8.58
N THR A 148 1.29 7.83 -8.59
CA THR A 148 1.65 8.88 -9.56
C THR A 148 1.91 10.23 -8.90
N PRO A 149 2.73 11.10 -9.52
CA PRO A 149 2.96 12.45 -9.01
C PRO A 149 1.67 13.26 -8.81
N LYS A 150 0.67 13.05 -9.68
CA LYS A 150 -0.65 13.68 -9.55
C LYS A 150 -1.37 13.26 -8.27
N ALA A 151 -1.34 11.96 -7.92
CA ALA A 151 -1.88 11.47 -6.66
C ALA A 151 -1.15 12.07 -5.46
N ILE A 152 0.19 12.07 -5.49
CA ILE A 152 1.01 12.63 -4.41
C ILE A 152 0.71 14.12 -4.19
N GLY A 153 0.47 14.88 -5.25
CA GLY A 153 0.13 16.31 -5.17
C GLY A 153 -1.15 16.62 -4.40
N LEU A 154 -2.02 15.64 -4.14
CA LEU A 154 -3.24 15.82 -3.35
C LEU A 154 -3.02 15.63 -1.84
N LEU A 155 -1.86 15.12 -1.42
CA LEU A 155 -1.54 14.95 -0.01
C LEU A 155 -1.15 16.31 0.60
N LYS A 156 -1.87 16.73 1.64
CA LYS A 156 -1.52 17.90 2.44
C LYS A 156 -0.84 17.46 3.72
N ARG A 157 0.46 17.72 3.86
CA ARG A 157 1.19 17.36 5.08
C ARG A 157 0.66 18.16 6.27
N ILE A 158 0.49 17.49 7.39
CA ILE A 158 0.10 18.10 8.66
C ILE A 158 1.12 17.74 9.75
N GLU A 159 1.40 18.71 10.61
CA GLU A 159 2.22 18.49 11.81
C GLU A 159 1.39 17.69 12.84
N LEU A 160 2.05 16.74 13.51
CA LEU A 160 1.45 15.88 14.53
C LEU A 160 1.45 16.56 15.90
#